data_AF-A0A535GGN6-F1
#
_entry.id   AF-A0A535GGN6-F1
#
_cell.length_a   1.000
_cell.length_b   1.000
_cell.length_c   1.000
_cell.angle_alpha   90.00
_cell.angle_beta   90.00
_cell.angle_gamma   90.00
#
_symmetry.space_group_name_H-M   'P 1'
#
loop_
_entity.id
_entity.type
_entity.pdbx_description
1 polymer ?
#
loop_
_entity_poly.entity_id
_entity_poly.type
_entity_poly.pdbx_seq_one_letter_code
_entity_poly.pdbx_strand_id
1 'polypeptide(L)'
;MKQVFRHARRDLGSAQLKHSQDLSKPHRRPSCPELVRVYGDATVQVARLVVVDRSFVAANARELARMRAVVSRLSDRQLGAMVNEYWSVAGVLGHIAFWDGRALYLAGKLERGEPFTASDNEPEDVDWINDSSRPLLHAIPPRALAELAVSIAEETDEIVASLPDEMLAGLDETSPLNPVRANHRGEHLNEIEAAIRP
;
A
#
# COMPACT_ATOMS: atom_id res chain seq x y z
N MET A 1 38.53 -15.34 -19.77
CA MET A 1 38.59 -16.33 -18.67
C MET A 1 37.16 -16.72 -18.34
N LYS A 2 36.76 -17.97 -18.61
CA LYS A 2 35.36 -18.43 -18.53
C LYS A 2 35.00 -18.71 -17.07
N GLN A 3 33.95 -18.10 -16.53
CA GLN A 3 33.37 -18.51 -15.25
C GLN A 3 32.04 -19.25 -15.49
N VAL A 4 32.01 -20.47 -15.02
CA VAL A 4 30.96 -21.48 -15.20
C VAL A 4 29.98 -21.34 -14.03
N PHE A 5 28.73 -20.95 -14.31
CA PHE A 5 27.65 -21.01 -13.33
C PHE A 5 27.17 -22.45 -13.17
N ARG A 6 27.45 -23.05 -12.00
CA ARG A 6 26.90 -24.36 -11.62
C ARG A 6 25.44 -24.18 -11.18
N HIS A 7 24.53 -24.84 -11.89
CA HIS A 7 23.14 -25.03 -11.51
C HIS A 7 23.05 -25.86 -10.22
N ALA A 8 22.40 -25.32 -9.18
CA ALA A 8 21.91 -26.10 -8.06
C ALA A 8 20.40 -26.29 -8.23
N ARG A 9 19.99 -27.47 -8.71
CA ARG A 9 18.62 -27.97 -8.57
C ARG A 9 18.37 -28.20 -7.09
N ARG A 10 17.27 -27.66 -6.54
CA ARG A 10 16.72 -28.12 -5.27
C ARG A 10 15.41 -28.87 -5.55
N ASP A 11 15.35 -30.04 -4.95
CA ASP A 11 14.30 -31.03 -5.05
C ASP A 11 12.94 -30.50 -4.59
N LEU A 12 11.91 -30.75 -5.40
CA LEU A 12 10.51 -30.59 -5.03
C LEU A 12 10.10 -31.81 -4.19
N GLY A 13 10.17 -31.65 -2.87
CA GLY A 13 9.62 -32.61 -1.91
C GLY A 13 8.10 -32.56 -1.90
N SER A 14 7.49 -33.67 -2.31
CA SER A 14 6.07 -33.98 -2.29
C SER A 14 5.46 -33.86 -0.89
N ALA A 15 4.54 -32.91 -0.69
CA ALA A 15 3.66 -32.86 0.48
C ALA A 15 2.29 -33.45 0.12
N GLN A 16 2.02 -34.64 0.66
CA GLN A 16 0.78 -35.38 0.51
C GLN A 16 -0.41 -34.65 1.14
N LEU A 17 -1.50 -34.62 0.37
CA LEU A 17 -2.88 -34.37 0.78
C LEU A 17 -3.26 -35.23 2.00
N LYS A 18 -3.74 -34.58 3.07
CA LYS A 18 -4.55 -35.23 4.11
C LYS A 18 -5.61 -34.25 4.61
N HIS A 19 -6.86 -34.48 4.23
CA HIS A 19 -7.97 -34.72 5.18
C HIS A 19 -9.26 -35.01 4.41
N SER A 20 -9.54 -36.31 4.32
CA SER A 20 -10.82 -36.90 3.92
C SER A 20 -11.85 -36.69 5.02
N GLN A 21 -12.99 -36.09 4.68
CA GLN A 21 -14.16 -36.01 5.55
C GLN A 21 -14.89 -37.37 5.55
N ASP A 22 -15.06 -37.96 6.73
CA ASP A 22 -15.86 -39.17 6.97
C ASP A 22 -17.35 -38.79 7.06
N LEU A 23 -18.16 -39.30 6.12
CA LEU A 23 -19.58 -38.97 5.94
C LEU A 23 -20.55 -39.95 6.64
N SER A 24 -20.11 -40.66 7.68
CA SER A 24 -20.84 -41.81 8.23
C SER A 24 -21.45 -41.60 9.63
N LYS A 25 -21.96 -40.40 9.97
CA LYS A 25 -22.67 -40.16 11.24
C LYS A 25 -24.04 -39.49 11.08
N PRO A 26 -25.13 -40.05 11.65
CA PRO A 26 -26.47 -39.50 11.50
C PRO A 26 -26.66 -38.19 12.28
N HIS A 27 -27.20 -37.17 11.61
CA HIS A 27 -27.57 -35.88 12.18
C HIS A 27 -28.72 -36.04 13.20
N ARG A 28 -28.45 -35.80 14.48
CA ARG A 28 -29.51 -35.49 15.46
C ARG A 28 -29.93 -34.04 15.27
N ARG A 29 -31.22 -33.83 14.97
CA ARG A 29 -31.87 -32.52 15.02
C ARG A 29 -31.93 -32.03 16.47
N PRO A 30 -31.50 -30.80 16.81
CA PRO A 30 -31.87 -30.20 18.08
C PRO A 30 -33.34 -29.81 18.05
N SER A 31 -34.08 -30.25 19.06
CA SER A 31 -35.45 -29.83 19.35
C SER A 31 -35.48 -28.33 19.69
N CYS A 32 -36.47 -27.62 19.13
CA CYS A 32 -36.78 -26.23 19.40
C CYS A 32 -37.17 -26.03 20.89
N PRO A 33 -36.56 -25.11 21.64
CA PRO A 33 -37.11 -24.64 22.90
C PRO A 33 -38.06 -23.45 22.66
N GLU A 34 -39.20 -23.58 23.33
CA GLU A 34 -40.24 -22.61 23.69
C GLU A 34 -39.84 -21.11 23.66
N LEU A 35 -40.67 -20.31 22.98
CA LEU A 35 -40.66 -18.85 23.02
C LEU A 35 -41.03 -18.34 24.43
N VAL A 36 -40.03 -18.00 25.23
CA VAL A 36 -40.23 -17.16 26.43
C VAL A 36 -39.95 -15.71 26.04
N ARG A 37 -41.00 -14.89 26.02
CA ARG A 37 -40.89 -13.42 25.98
C ARG A 37 -40.22 -12.94 27.26
N VAL A 38 -39.01 -12.40 27.13
CA VAL A 38 -38.39 -11.55 28.15
C VAL A 38 -38.33 -10.14 27.59
N TYR A 39 -39.23 -9.27 28.06
CA TYR A 39 -39.02 -7.82 28.00
C TYR A 39 -37.95 -7.50 29.05
N GLY A 40 -36.71 -7.29 28.61
CA GLY A 40 -35.59 -6.92 29.48
C GLY A 40 -34.65 -5.98 28.73
N ASP A 41 -34.50 -4.78 29.29
CA ASP A 41 -33.57 -3.69 28.95
C ASP A 41 -32.80 -3.80 27.63
N ALA A 42 -33.30 -3.08 26.62
CA ALA A 42 -32.45 -2.62 25.52
C ALA A 42 -31.45 -1.61 26.08
N THR A 43 -30.33 -2.10 26.60
CA THR A 43 -29.11 -1.28 26.68
C THR A 43 -28.72 -0.96 25.25
N VAL A 44 -29.11 0.23 24.78
CA VAL A 44 -28.54 0.84 23.59
C VAL A 44 -27.05 0.95 23.87
N GLN A 45 -26.25 0.03 23.33
CA GLN A 45 -24.83 0.25 23.16
C GLN A 45 -24.72 1.46 22.25
N VAL A 46 -24.53 2.63 22.84
CA VAL A 46 -24.13 3.82 22.10
C VAL A 46 -22.76 3.47 21.54
N ALA A 47 -22.72 3.04 20.28
CA ALA A 47 -21.47 2.88 19.54
C ALA A 47 -20.73 4.20 19.71
N ARG A 48 -19.60 4.17 20.42
CA ARG A 48 -18.78 5.35 20.63
C ARG A 48 -18.33 5.78 19.23
N LEU A 49 -18.87 6.89 18.74
CA LEU A 49 -18.47 7.46 17.45
C LEU A 49 -16.96 7.70 17.53
N VAL A 50 -16.18 6.91 16.81
CA VAL A 50 -14.76 7.16 16.66
C VAL A 50 -14.65 8.25 15.62
N VAL A 51 -14.30 9.46 16.06
CA VAL A 51 -14.04 10.58 15.15
C VAL A 51 -12.60 10.44 14.68
N VAL A 52 -12.41 10.18 13.39
CA VAL A 52 -11.10 10.16 12.74
C VAL A 52 -10.81 11.53 12.15
N ASP A 53 -9.60 12.06 12.39
CA ASP A 53 -9.14 13.23 11.65
C ASP A 53 -8.80 12.83 10.20
N ARG A 54 -9.66 13.25 9.26
CA ARG A 54 -9.49 13.01 7.82
C ARG A 54 -8.72 14.14 7.11
N SER A 55 -8.01 15.00 7.84
CA SER A 55 -7.18 16.06 7.26
C SER A 55 -6.16 15.55 6.23
N PHE A 56 -5.72 14.29 6.37
CA PHE A 56 -4.85 13.61 5.43
C PHE A 56 -5.44 13.55 4.00
N VAL A 57 -6.77 13.47 3.84
CA VAL A 57 -7.40 13.42 2.51
C VAL A 57 -7.09 14.71 1.73
N ALA A 58 -7.27 15.86 2.37
CA ALA A 58 -6.97 17.15 1.76
C ALA A 58 -5.46 17.35 1.53
N ALA A 59 -4.63 16.85 2.45
CA ALA A 59 -3.17 16.93 2.32
C ALA A 59 -2.65 16.08 1.15
N ASN A 60 -3.11 14.83 1.02
CA ASN A 60 -2.74 13.92 -0.06
C ASN A 60 -3.17 14.48 -1.42
N ALA A 61 -4.41 14.96 -1.51
CA ALA A 61 -4.95 15.57 -2.73
C ALA A 61 -4.12 16.78 -3.20
N ARG A 62 -3.62 17.61 -2.26
CA ARG A 62 -2.75 18.75 -2.58
C ARG A 62 -1.43 18.30 -3.21
N GLU A 63 -0.75 17.33 -2.60
CA GLU A 63 0.52 16.84 -3.14
C GLU A 63 0.34 16.03 -4.43
N LEU A 64 -0.77 15.31 -4.59
CA LEU A 64 -1.14 14.67 -5.86
C LEU A 64 -1.37 15.72 -6.96
N ALA A 65 -2.08 16.81 -6.67
CA ALA A 65 -2.25 17.90 -7.63
C ALA A 65 -0.90 18.55 -8.02
N ARG A 66 -0.01 18.74 -7.05
CA ARG A 66 1.36 19.22 -7.31
C ARG A 66 2.16 18.23 -8.15
N MET A 67 2.08 16.93 -7.85
CA MET A 67 2.74 15.87 -8.63
C MET A 67 2.26 15.87 -10.09
N ARG A 68 0.94 15.95 -10.33
CA ARG A 68 0.38 16.11 -11.68
C ARG A 68 0.94 17.34 -12.40
N ALA A 69 1.07 18.47 -11.70
CA ALA A 69 1.62 19.70 -12.26
C ALA A 69 3.11 19.56 -12.62
N VAL A 70 3.91 18.88 -11.78
CA VAL A 70 5.32 18.57 -12.08
C VAL A 70 5.43 17.67 -13.31
N VAL A 71 4.69 16.55 -13.33
CA VAL A 71 4.73 15.58 -14.43
C VAL A 71 4.31 16.22 -15.77
N SER A 72 3.23 17.01 -15.78
CA SER A 72 2.74 17.66 -17.00
C SER A 72 3.66 18.76 -17.54
N ARG A 73 4.36 19.49 -16.66
CA ARG A 73 5.23 20.61 -17.06
C ARG A 73 6.60 20.15 -17.57
N LEU A 74 7.15 19.06 -17.03
CA LEU A 74 8.50 18.63 -17.36
C LEU A 74 8.57 17.99 -18.74
N SER A 75 9.63 18.29 -19.50
CA SER A 75 9.97 17.56 -20.73
C SER A 75 10.53 16.16 -20.42
N ASP A 76 10.51 15.26 -21.39
CA ASP A 76 11.07 13.91 -21.22
C ASP A 76 12.58 13.94 -20.88
N ARG A 77 13.31 14.92 -21.42
CA ARG A 77 14.72 15.16 -21.05
C ARG A 77 14.86 15.53 -19.57
N GLN A 78 13.97 16.36 -19.04
CA GLN A 78 13.99 16.74 -17.62
C GLN A 78 13.55 15.59 -16.72
N LEU A 79 12.57 14.78 -17.16
CA LEU A 79 12.20 13.55 -16.45
C LEU A 79 13.35 12.54 -16.39
N GLY A 80 14.20 12.51 -17.42
CA GLY A 80 15.41 11.69 -17.43
C GLY A 80 16.62 12.30 -16.69
N ALA A 81 16.53 13.54 -16.19
CA ALA A 81 17.64 14.19 -15.50
C ALA A 81 17.89 13.56 -14.13
N MET A 82 19.16 13.49 -13.72
CA MET A 82 19.54 12.98 -12.41
C MET A 82 19.24 14.00 -11.31
N VAL A 83 18.57 13.54 -10.24
CA VAL A 83 18.35 14.29 -8.99
C VAL A 83 19.55 14.11 -8.05
N ASN A 84 20.12 12.90 -8.04
CA ASN A 84 21.37 12.57 -7.34
C ASN A 84 22.13 11.48 -8.11
N GLU A 85 23.17 10.89 -7.52
CA GLU A 85 24.00 9.88 -8.21
C GLU A 85 23.26 8.57 -8.57
N TYR A 86 22.10 8.30 -7.94
CA TYR A 86 21.34 7.06 -8.13
C TYR A 86 20.01 7.26 -8.85
N TRP A 87 19.34 8.40 -8.63
CA TRP A 87 17.95 8.60 -9.01
C TRP A 87 17.79 9.71 -10.04
N SER A 88 17.05 9.41 -11.10
CA SER A 88 16.51 10.39 -12.04
C SER A 88 15.21 10.97 -11.52
N VAL A 89 14.72 12.06 -12.08
CA VAL A 89 13.42 12.63 -11.74
C VAL A 89 12.30 11.58 -11.87
N ALA A 90 12.27 10.86 -12.99
CA ALA A 90 11.34 9.75 -13.18
C ALA A 90 11.58 8.61 -12.18
N GLY A 91 12.84 8.32 -11.84
CA GLY A 91 13.18 7.34 -10.81
C GLY A 91 12.62 7.70 -9.42
N VAL A 92 12.72 8.97 -9.01
CA VAL A 92 12.12 9.46 -7.76
C VAL A 92 10.59 9.37 -7.81
N LEU A 93 9.95 9.72 -8.92
CA LEU A 93 8.51 9.53 -9.11
C LEU A 93 8.13 8.03 -9.04
N GLY A 94 8.95 7.14 -9.61
CA GLY A 94 8.77 5.70 -9.49
C GLY A 94 8.95 5.18 -8.06
N HIS A 95 9.85 5.77 -7.28
CA HIS A 95 9.98 5.48 -5.85
C HIS A 95 8.72 5.87 -5.08
N ILE A 96 8.16 7.07 -5.35
CA ILE A 96 6.84 7.46 -4.81
C ILE A 96 5.79 6.41 -5.18
N ALA A 97 5.73 6.02 -6.45
CA ALA A 97 4.78 5.04 -6.96
C ALA A 97 4.89 3.68 -6.25
N PHE A 98 6.11 3.21 -5.98
CA PHE A 98 6.34 1.97 -5.25
C PHE A 98 5.71 2.02 -3.85
N TRP A 99 5.99 3.09 -3.10
CA TRP A 99 5.46 3.24 -1.74
C TRP A 99 3.95 3.51 -1.74
N ASP A 100 3.42 4.28 -2.69
CA ASP A 100 1.97 4.45 -2.90
C ASP A 100 1.30 3.10 -3.24
N GLY A 101 1.92 2.28 -4.08
CA GLY A 101 1.46 0.93 -4.40
C GLY A 101 1.44 -0.01 -3.18
N ARG A 102 2.43 0.11 -2.29
CA ARG A 102 2.42 -0.60 -0.99
C ARG A 102 1.21 -0.17 -0.14
N ALA A 103 0.92 1.13 -0.04
CA ALA A 103 -0.25 1.59 0.69
C ALA A 103 -1.56 1.16 0.03
N LEU A 104 -1.66 1.19 -1.29
CA LEU A 104 -2.82 0.66 -2.03
C LEU A 104 -3.08 -0.81 -1.68
N TYR A 105 -2.03 -1.64 -1.67
CA TYR A 105 -2.14 -3.03 -1.24
C TYR A 105 -2.63 -3.18 0.21
N LEU A 106 -2.07 -2.38 1.13
CA LEU A 106 -2.43 -2.43 2.55
C LEU A 106 -3.83 -1.88 2.84
N ALA A 107 -4.29 -0.87 2.10
CA ALA A 107 -5.66 -0.38 2.18
C ALA A 107 -6.64 -1.45 1.70
N GLY A 108 -6.36 -2.10 0.57
CA GLY A 108 -7.16 -3.22 0.08
C GLY A 108 -7.16 -4.42 1.03
N LYS A 109 -6.06 -4.63 1.77
CA LYS A 109 -5.99 -5.62 2.85
C LYS A 109 -7.00 -5.31 3.97
N LEU A 110 -7.07 -4.07 4.42
CA LEU A 110 -8.06 -3.63 5.40
C LEU A 110 -9.50 -3.76 4.89
N GLU A 111 -9.78 -3.37 3.63
CA GLU A 111 -11.12 -3.53 3.04
C GLU A 111 -11.61 -4.98 3.04
N ARG A 112 -10.69 -5.95 2.88
CA ARG A 112 -11.01 -7.40 2.96
C ARG A 112 -11.19 -7.90 4.40
N GLY A 113 -11.03 -7.04 5.40
CA GLY A 113 -11.10 -7.41 6.82
C GLY A 113 -9.87 -8.17 7.32
N GLU A 114 -8.74 -8.11 6.60
CA GLU A 114 -7.49 -8.76 7.00
C GLU A 114 -6.69 -7.80 7.91
N PRO A 115 -6.34 -8.20 9.15
CA PRO A 115 -5.57 -7.34 10.03
C PRO A 115 -4.11 -7.23 9.56
N PHE A 116 -3.45 -6.12 9.93
CA PHE A 116 -2.00 -6.02 9.80
C PHE A 116 -1.29 -7.07 10.64
N THR A 117 -0.12 -7.47 10.17
CA THR A 117 0.80 -8.41 10.78
C THR A 117 2.15 -7.73 10.99
N ALA A 118 3.02 -8.35 11.78
CA ALA A 118 4.37 -7.82 11.99
C ALA A 118 5.15 -7.60 10.68
N SER A 119 4.91 -8.44 9.67
CA SER A 119 5.55 -8.34 8.34
C SER A 119 5.02 -7.22 7.46
N ASP A 120 3.89 -6.59 7.82
CA ASP A 120 3.39 -5.42 7.10
C ASP A 120 4.09 -4.14 7.57
N ASN A 121 4.77 -4.14 8.71
CA ASN A 121 5.57 -2.97 9.11
C ASN A 121 6.70 -2.73 8.12
N GLU A 122 7.02 -1.46 7.92
CA GLU A 122 8.24 -1.08 7.22
C GLU A 122 9.45 -1.60 8.01
N PRO A 123 10.44 -2.24 7.35
CA PRO A 123 11.66 -2.65 8.02
C PRO A 123 12.48 -1.43 8.43
N GLU A 124 13.32 -1.58 9.47
CA GLU A 124 14.23 -0.52 9.93
C GLU A 124 15.23 -0.10 8.83
N ASP A 125 15.67 -1.05 8.01
CA ASP A 125 16.51 -0.82 6.84
C ASP A 125 15.69 -1.04 5.55
N VAL A 126 15.42 0.06 4.86
CA VAL A 126 14.72 0.10 3.58
C VAL A 126 15.66 0.22 2.38
N ASP A 127 16.97 0.36 2.59
CA ASP A 127 17.92 0.63 1.50
C ASP A 127 17.93 -0.51 0.50
N TRP A 128 17.88 -1.77 0.96
CA TRP A 128 17.84 -2.92 0.07
C TRP A 128 16.55 -2.97 -0.77
N ILE A 129 15.42 -2.47 -0.28
CA ILE A 129 14.16 -2.37 -1.03
C ILE A 129 14.30 -1.30 -2.11
N ASN A 130 14.80 -0.12 -1.73
CA ASN A 130 15.00 1.00 -2.64
C ASN A 130 16.04 0.67 -3.74
N ASP A 131 17.16 0.05 -3.36
CA ASP A 131 18.23 -0.34 -4.27
C ASP A 131 17.81 -1.46 -5.23
N SER A 132 17.02 -2.43 -4.75
CA SER A 132 16.53 -3.53 -5.59
C SER A 132 15.41 -3.11 -6.53
N SER A 133 14.60 -2.12 -6.16
CA SER A 133 13.56 -1.55 -7.04
C SER A 133 14.14 -0.61 -8.10
N ARG A 134 15.18 0.16 -7.78
CA ARG A 134 15.82 1.14 -8.67
C ARG A 134 16.11 0.64 -10.10
N PRO A 135 16.76 -0.51 -10.35
CA PRO A 135 17.03 -0.97 -11.72
C PRO A 135 15.75 -1.30 -12.50
N LEU A 136 14.68 -1.73 -11.82
CA LEU A 136 13.38 -1.98 -12.45
C LEU A 136 12.71 -0.66 -12.85
N LEU A 137 12.75 0.33 -11.96
CA LEU A 137 12.21 1.66 -12.22
C LEU A 137 12.94 2.34 -13.39
N HIS A 138 14.28 2.31 -13.41
CA HIS A 138 15.08 2.91 -14.48
C HIS A 138 14.93 2.22 -15.85
N ALA A 139 14.39 1.00 -15.90
CA ALA A 139 14.09 0.33 -17.15
C ALA A 139 12.81 0.88 -17.84
N ILE A 140 11.95 1.57 -17.10
CA ILE A 140 10.70 2.14 -17.61
C ILE A 140 10.98 3.50 -18.28
N PRO A 141 10.43 3.79 -19.47
CA PRO A 141 10.58 5.09 -20.11
C PRO A 141 10.17 6.25 -19.15
N PRO A 142 10.97 7.33 -19.03
CA PRO A 142 10.75 8.35 -18.00
C PRO A 142 9.33 8.94 -17.95
N ARG A 143 8.74 9.22 -19.12
CA ARG A 143 7.36 9.69 -19.24
C ARG A 143 6.36 8.69 -18.69
N ALA A 144 6.47 7.43 -19.11
CA ALA A 144 5.56 6.36 -18.69
C ALA A 144 5.65 6.11 -17.19
N LEU A 145 6.86 6.16 -16.60
CA LEU A 145 7.02 6.01 -15.16
C LEU A 145 6.40 7.18 -14.38
N ALA A 146 6.57 8.41 -14.87
CA ALA A 146 5.99 9.58 -14.25
C ALA A 146 4.45 9.57 -14.27
N GLU A 147 3.86 9.14 -15.40
CA GLU A 147 2.40 8.97 -15.53
C GLU A 147 1.87 7.82 -14.68
N LEU A 148 2.59 6.69 -14.64
CA LEU A 148 2.26 5.56 -13.77
C LEU A 148 2.24 5.97 -12.29
N ALA A 149 3.21 6.78 -11.87
CA ALA A 149 3.28 7.28 -10.51
C ALA A 149 2.05 8.11 -10.12
N VAL A 150 1.56 8.95 -11.03
CA VAL A 150 0.30 9.71 -10.83
C VAL A 150 -0.89 8.75 -10.73
N SER A 151 -1.01 7.79 -11.64
CA SER A 151 -2.12 6.82 -11.65
C SER A 151 -2.19 6.02 -10.35
N ILE A 152 -1.05 5.53 -9.84
CA ILE A 152 -1.02 4.76 -8.59
C ILE A 152 -1.38 5.68 -7.42
N ALA A 153 -0.87 6.92 -7.39
CA ALA A 153 -1.21 7.87 -6.33
C ALA A 153 -2.72 8.24 -6.31
N GLU A 154 -3.37 8.30 -7.48
CA GLU A 154 -4.82 8.46 -7.61
C GLU A 154 -5.58 7.29 -6.98
N GLU A 155 -5.24 6.06 -7.38
CA GLU A 155 -5.86 4.84 -6.83
C GLU A 155 -5.65 4.73 -5.31
N THR A 156 -4.44 5.04 -4.84
CA THR A 156 -4.10 5.04 -3.40
C THR A 156 -4.93 6.08 -2.64
N ASP A 157 -5.07 7.30 -3.17
CA ASP A 157 -5.86 8.35 -2.50
C ASP A 157 -7.34 7.98 -2.45
N GLU A 158 -7.88 7.41 -3.52
CA GLU A 158 -9.28 6.96 -3.60
C GLU A 158 -9.58 5.89 -2.55
N ILE A 159 -8.79 4.82 -2.49
CA ILE A 159 -9.04 3.72 -1.55
C ILE A 159 -8.80 4.15 -0.09
N VAL A 160 -7.76 4.93 0.19
CA VAL A 160 -7.46 5.37 1.56
C VAL A 160 -8.55 6.32 2.07
N ALA A 161 -9.08 7.18 1.20
CA ALA A 161 -10.20 8.06 1.54
C ALA A 161 -11.53 7.31 1.71
N SER A 162 -11.73 6.17 1.03
CA SER A 162 -12.96 5.37 1.14
C SER A 162 -12.99 4.47 2.38
N LEU A 163 -11.85 4.23 3.03
CA LEU A 163 -11.80 3.40 4.23
C LEU A 163 -12.75 3.93 5.33
N PRO A 164 -13.52 3.05 6.01
CA PRO A 164 -14.35 3.44 7.13
C PRO A 164 -13.56 4.00 8.32
N ASP A 165 -14.20 4.86 9.12
CA ASP A 165 -13.56 5.46 10.30
C ASP A 165 -13.09 4.40 11.31
N GLU A 166 -13.79 3.26 11.43
CA GLU A 166 -13.36 2.17 12.29
C GLU A 166 -12.04 1.52 11.85
N MET A 167 -11.73 1.52 10.55
CA MET A 167 -10.46 0.99 10.03
C MET A 167 -9.34 2.01 10.11
N LEU A 168 -9.67 3.30 9.99
CA LEU A 168 -8.71 4.41 10.12
C LEU A 168 -8.42 4.77 11.58
N ALA A 169 -9.25 4.32 12.52
CA ALA A 169 -9.11 4.59 13.94
C ALA A 169 -7.72 4.22 14.46
N GLY A 170 -6.94 5.22 14.84
CA GLY A 170 -5.60 5.03 15.40
C GLY A 170 -4.51 4.77 14.37
N LEU A 171 -4.81 4.86 13.07
CA LEU A 171 -3.79 4.88 12.03
C LEU A 171 -3.19 6.28 11.89
N ASP A 172 -1.87 6.33 11.74
CA ASP A 172 -1.09 7.55 11.55
C ASP A 172 0.10 7.28 10.61
N GLU A 173 1.00 8.26 10.49
CA GLU A 173 2.18 8.17 9.62
C GLU A 173 3.16 7.04 9.97
N THR A 174 3.08 6.49 11.19
CA THR A 174 3.92 5.38 11.66
C THR A 174 3.27 4.01 11.45
N SER A 175 1.98 3.99 11.12
CA SER A 175 1.22 2.76 10.91
C SER A 175 1.63 2.09 9.59
N PRO A 176 1.50 0.75 9.45
CA PRO A 176 1.85 0.04 8.22
C PRO A 176 1.32 0.69 6.94
N LEU A 177 0.05 1.10 6.94
CA LEU A 177 -0.59 1.78 5.81
C LEU A 177 -0.05 3.19 5.57
N ASN A 178 0.23 3.95 6.62
CA ASN A 178 0.43 5.40 6.60
C ASN A 178 -0.61 6.14 5.72
N PRO A 179 -1.74 6.60 6.29
CA PRO A 179 -2.75 7.33 5.52
C PRO A 179 -2.28 8.71 5.06
N VAL A 180 -1.19 9.24 5.61
CA VAL A 180 -0.65 10.60 5.33
C VAL A 180 0.42 10.53 4.24
N ARG A 181 0.00 10.25 3.01
CA ARG A 181 0.90 10.16 1.85
C ARG A 181 1.55 11.48 1.45
N ALA A 182 0.93 12.59 1.84
CA ALA A 182 1.41 13.94 1.55
C ALA A 182 2.86 14.18 2.00
N ASN A 183 3.29 13.67 3.15
CA ASN A 183 4.65 13.94 3.65
C ASN A 183 5.70 13.31 2.74
N HIS A 184 5.55 12.01 2.45
CA HIS A 184 6.43 11.27 1.56
C HIS A 184 6.47 11.86 0.14
N ARG A 185 5.31 12.15 -0.45
CA ARG A 185 5.22 12.78 -1.78
C ARG A 185 5.87 14.17 -1.77
N GLY A 186 5.54 14.99 -0.77
CA GLY A 186 6.00 16.38 -0.67
C GLY A 186 7.51 16.50 -0.53
N GLU A 187 8.14 15.62 0.26
CA GLU A 187 9.59 15.54 0.40
C GLU A 187 10.27 15.30 -0.95
N HIS A 188 9.89 14.24 -1.66
CA HIS A 188 10.48 13.89 -2.94
C HIS A 188 10.16 14.89 -4.07
N LEU A 189 8.97 15.49 -4.05
CA LEU A 189 8.64 16.59 -4.97
C LEU A 189 9.55 17.81 -4.74
N ASN A 190 9.93 18.10 -3.48
CA ASN A 190 10.90 19.16 -3.19
C ASN A 190 12.28 18.84 -3.79
N GLU A 191 12.74 17.59 -3.69
CA GLU A 191 14.02 17.14 -4.27
C GLU A 191 14.02 17.27 -5.80
N ILE A 192 12.95 16.79 -6.45
CA ILE A 192 12.76 16.90 -7.90
C ILE A 192 12.80 18.37 -8.31
N GLU A 193 11.97 19.21 -7.68
CA GLU A 193 11.88 20.64 -8.01
C GLU A 193 13.21 21.36 -7.77
N ALA A 194 13.98 20.96 -6.75
CA ALA A 194 15.30 21.52 -6.51
C ALA A 194 16.30 21.17 -7.62
N ALA A 195 16.28 19.93 -8.12
CA ALA A 195 17.20 19.46 -9.16
C ALA A 195 16.92 20.02 -10.56
N ILE A 196 15.67 20.41 -10.84
CA ILE A 196 15.23 20.92 -12.16
C ILE A 196 15.14 22.45 -12.23
N ARG A 197 15.56 23.16 -11.17
CA ARG A 197 15.59 24.63 -11.18
C ARG A 197 16.53 25.13 -12.31
N PRO A 198 16.18 26.23 -13.01
CA PRO A 198 16.97 26.77 -14.11
C PRO A 198 18.40 27.13 -13.71
#